data_AF-A0A645AYV4-F1
#
_entry.id   AF-A0A645AYV4-F1
#
_cell.length_a   1.000
_cell.length_b   1.000
_cell.length_c   1.000
_cell.angle_alpha   90.00
_cell.angle_beta   90.00
_cell.angle_gamma   90.00
#
_symmetry.space_group_name_H-M   'P 1'
#
loop_
_entity.id
_entity.type
_entity.pdbx_description
1 polymer ?
#
loop_
_entity_poly.entity_id
_entity_poly.type
_entity_poly.pdbx_seq_one_letter_code
_entity_poly.pdbx_strand_id
1 'polypeptide(L)'
;MRGCFTQQLSDELMGGGTGYRDIGGRLYAADAARGSNLSLLGKAVSAEQTDSERWAVTVTFYADSYEWERPLATVGYSQKTLDYIKTPDGWRFSTFCPSDALDETAKTVFHFSYDPDDFTEEGRDMEDWSALKLACWLLHADGGFFEGASDYFTLRLLNDPDEWFSALSVFPDSPWEHRDSVIANSAWAAYGWLSAEEQVRLEELLNAYQPKNNAETALLNAIKAAWLQANQLNRDDVNAAFCLVANEQCLVLGKKSGAYPWLYKDLPEKPTSVGTGDNGEKVYAFSYGGVDVKYYTYSDTDGEVSFVNRMETASPAVKTWWGVSVGDKENDILAAYPEAAYTDRIRAEDGDGAWVWPGGGEMLGSHITFFMRDGAVSEILMENLSD
;
A
#
# COMPACT_ATOMS: atom_id res chain seq x y z
N MET A 1 -17.11 0.36 12.33
CA MET A 1 -18.51 -0.10 12.31
C MET A 1 -19.04 0.19 10.90
N ARG A 2 -19.34 -0.83 10.08
CA ARG A 2 -19.92 -0.61 8.73
C ARG A 2 -21.40 -0.24 8.87
N GLY A 3 -21.88 0.75 8.12
CA GLY A 3 -23.31 1.11 8.11
C GLY A 3 -23.59 2.56 7.71
N CYS A 4 -23.40 2.92 6.44
CA CYS A 4 -23.95 4.17 5.85
C CYS A 4 -25.46 4.08 5.55
N PHE A 5 -26.11 3.03 6.07
CA PHE A 5 -27.54 2.76 6.17
C PHE A 5 -27.70 1.68 7.26
N THR A 6 -28.92 1.42 7.76
CA THR A 6 -29.19 0.11 8.36
C THR A 6 -29.09 -0.95 7.26
N GLN A 7 -28.59 -2.15 7.56
CA GLN A 7 -28.44 -3.22 6.56
C GLN A 7 -29.74 -3.43 5.77
N GLN A 8 -30.88 -3.46 6.47
CA GLN A 8 -32.21 -3.56 5.87
C GLN A 8 -32.53 -2.41 4.90
N LEU A 9 -32.31 -1.14 5.27
CA LEU A 9 -32.62 0.01 4.39
C LEU A 9 -31.67 0.07 3.19
N SER A 10 -30.41 -0.37 3.37
CA SER A 10 -29.47 -0.57 2.28
C SER A 10 -29.98 -1.66 1.33
N ASP A 11 -30.36 -2.83 1.84
CA ASP A 11 -30.87 -3.94 1.02
C ASP A 11 -32.20 -3.57 0.31
N GLU A 12 -33.05 -2.75 0.92
CA GLU A 12 -34.28 -2.20 0.30
C GLU A 12 -33.99 -1.21 -0.84
N LEU A 13 -32.98 -0.33 -0.70
CA LEU A 13 -32.58 0.62 -1.76
C LEU A 13 -31.74 -0.02 -2.87
N MET A 14 -31.00 -1.09 -2.55
CA MET A 14 -29.95 -1.66 -3.40
C MET A 14 -30.34 -3.03 -4.01
N GLY A 15 -31.37 -3.71 -3.50
CA GLY A 15 -31.77 -5.06 -3.89
C GLY A 15 -32.41 -5.22 -5.29
N GLY A 16 -32.65 -4.11 -6.01
CA GLY A 16 -33.06 -4.13 -7.41
C GLY A 16 -31.84 -4.24 -8.34
N GLY A 17 -31.66 -5.41 -8.96
CA GLY A 17 -30.47 -5.78 -9.75
C GLY A 17 -29.86 -4.65 -10.60
N THR A 18 -28.59 -4.34 -10.27
CA THR A 18 -27.62 -3.52 -11.02
C THR A 18 -27.93 -2.01 -11.25
N GLY A 19 -28.61 -1.38 -10.27
CA GLY A 19 -28.05 -0.22 -9.54
C GLY A 19 -28.29 1.21 -10.08
N TYR A 20 -29.18 2.04 -9.51
CA TYR A 20 -30.06 1.89 -8.33
C TYR A 20 -31.44 2.50 -8.59
N ARG A 21 -32.49 1.95 -7.97
CA ARG A 21 -33.84 1.94 -8.55
C ARG A 21 -34.99 2.06 -7.53
N ASP A 22 -35.59 3.25 -7.46
CA ASP A 22 -36.88 3.60 -6.87
C ASP A 22 -37.77 4.36 -7.95
N ILE A 23 -39.05 4.01 -8.23
CA ILE A 23 -39.99 4.80 -9.11
C ILE A 23 -41.37 5.09 -8.46
N GLY A 24 -41.80 6.37 -8.45
CA GLY A 24 -43.02 6.87 -7.77
C GLY A 24 -42.82 8.00 -6.74
N GLY A 25 -41.83 8.88 -6.95
CA GLY A 25 -41.29 9.87 -5.98
C GLY A 25 -39.88 9.50 -5.52
N ARG A 26 -39.01 9.15 -6.48
CA ARG A 26 -38.09 8.02 -6.35
C ARG A 26 -37.00 8.02 -7.50
N LEU A 27 -35.81 7.39 -7.32
CA LEU A 27 -34.55 7.48 -8.12
C LEU A 27 -34.15 6.22 -8.97
N TYR A 28 -33.97 6.26 -10.33
CA TYR A 28 -33.88 5.04 -11.21
C TYR A 28 -32.67 4.86 -12.20
N ALA A 29 -31.92 3.73 -12.16
CA ALA A 29 -30.88 3.29 -13.15
C ALA A 29 -30.63 1.75 -13.26
N ALA A 30 -30.42 1.17 -14.46
CA ALA A 30 -29.85 -0.19 -14.61
C ALA A 30 -29.18 -0.43 -15.98
N ASP A 31 -28.05 -1.15 -15.90
CA ASP A 31 -27.11 -1.68 -16.91
C ASP A 31 -26.28 -0.72 -17.79
N ALA A 32 -25.05 -1.14 -18.06
CA ALA A 32 -23.87 -0.35 -18.41
C ALA A 32 -23.75 0.02 -19.90
N ALA A 33 -24.84 0.48 -20.51
CA ALA A 33 -24.68 1.41 -21.62
C ALA A 33 -24.14 2.73 -21.04
N ARG A 34 -23.07 3.30 -21.64
CA ARG A 34 -22.61 4.66 -21.33
C ARG A 34 -23.81 5.60 -21.24
N GLY A 35 -23.84 6.42 -20.19
CA GLY A 35 -24.70 7.60 -20.18
C GLY A 35 -24.35 8.54 -21.33
N SER A 36 -25.08 9.64 -21.45
CA SER A 36 -24.67 10.69 -22.39
C SER A 36 -23.33 11.32 -22.00
N ASN A 37 -23.02 11.30 -20.71
CA ASN A 37 -21.71 11.64 -20.16
C ASN A 37 -20.69 10.51 -20.42
N LEU A 38 -19.62 10.81 -21.16
CA LEU A 38 -18.54 9.87 -21.51
C LEU A 38 -17.51 9.68 -20.40
N SER A 39 -17.39 10.66 -19.50
CA SER A 39 -16.45 10.67 -18.38
C SER A 39 -16.94 9.90 -17.16
N LEU A 40 -18.22 9.53 -17.08
CA LEU A 40 -18.78 8.79 -15.95
C LEU A 40 -18.19 7.36 -15.85
N LEU A 41 -17.30 7.15 -14.88
CA LEU A 41 -16.75 5.85 -14.53
C LEU A 41 -17.73 5.02 -13.67
N GLY A 42 -18.35 5.65 -12.67
CA GLY A 42 -19.16 4.93 -11.70
C GLY A 42 -19.87 5.84 -10.69
N LYS A 43 -20.52 5.23 -9.70
CA LYS A 43 -21.27 5.96 -8.68
C LYS A 43 -21.39 5.20 -7.36
N ALA A 44 -21.44 5.93 -6.25
CA ALA A 44 -21.71 5.40 -4.92
C ALA A 44 -22.89 6.16 -4.26
N VAL A 45 -23.51 5.56 -3.25
CA VAL A 45 -24.60 6.16 -2.48
C VAL A 45 -24.34 5.97 -0.99
N SER A 46 -24.43 7.05 -0.22
CA SER A 46 -24.44 7.03 1.24
C SER A 46 -25.66 7.79 1.75
N ALA A 47 -26.06 7.56 3.01
CA ALA A 47 -27.03 8.45 3.65
C ALA A 47 -26.78 8.63 5.13
N GLU A 48 -27.32 9.74 5.64
CA GLU A 48 -27.35 10.10 7.05
C GLU A 48 -28.79 10.43 7.45
N GLN A 49 -29.22 9.94 8.62
CA GLN A 49 -30.53 10.29 9.15
C GLN A 49 -30.46 11.67 9.81
N THR A 50 -31.03 12.69 9.17
CA THR A 50 -31.03 14.05 9.72
C THR A 50 -32.08 14.26 10.80
N ASP A 51 -33.22 13.55 10.71
CA ASP A 51 -34.27 13.54 11.74
C ASP A 51 -35.16 12.28 11.65
N SER A 52 -36.16 12.15 12.51
CA SER A 52 -37.06 10.99 12.58
C SER A 52 -37.89 10.72 11.31
N GLU A 53 -37.99 11.69 10.40
CA GLU A 53 -38.79 11.66 9.18
C GLU A 53 -37.99 12.00 7.91
N ARG A 54 -36.66 12.15 8.01
CA ARG A 54 -35.78 12.52 6.88
C ARG A 54 -34.40 11.88 6.95
N TRP A 55 -33.93 11.43 5.80
CA TRP A 55 -32.54 11.10 5.51
C TRP A 55 -32.01 12.02 4.41
N ALA A 56 -30.76 12.45 4.54
CA ALA A 56 -29.99 13.06 3.47
C ALA A 56 -29.23 11.93 2.74
N VAL A 57 -29.57 11.68 1.48
CA VAL A 57 -28.95 10.64 0.65
C VAL A 57 -27.99 11.30 -0.34
N THR A 58 -26.69 11.10 -0.17
CA THR A 58 -25.67 11.66 -1.06
C THR A 58 -25.29 10.62 -2.13
N VAL A 59 -25.50 10.99 -3.39
CA VAL A 59 -25.03 10.26 -4.55
C VAL A 59 -23.71 10.89 -5.00
N THR A 60 -22.64 10.09 -5.04
CA THR A 60 -21.33 10.48 -5.59
C THR A 60 -21.22 9.90 -7.00
N PHE A 61 -20.92 10.74 -7.99
CA PHE A 61 -20.62 10.34 -9.37
C PHE A 61 -19.11 10.48 -9.59
N TYR A 62 -18.45 9.41 -9.99
CA TYR A 62 -17.01 9.39 -10.25
C TYR A 62 -16.74 9.56 -11.75
N ALA A 63 -15.84 10.47 -12.06
CA ALA A 63 -15.31 10.75 -13.38
C ALA A 63 -13.97 10.03 -13.59
N ASP A 64 -13.84 9.38 -14.73
CA ASP A 64 -12.58 8.94 -15.32
C ASP A 64 -12.79 8.67 -16.83
N SER A 65 -12.27 9.55 -17.69
CA SER A 65 -12.32 9.36 -19.15
C SER A 65 -11.02 8.84 -19.77
N TYR A 66 -9.97 8.60 -18.98
CA TYR A 66 -8.59 8.46 -19.49
C TYR A 66 -8.46 7.42 -20.61
N GLU A 67 -8.98 6.20 -20.44
CA GLU A 67 -8.97 5.12 -21.45
C GLU A 67 -9.49 5.51 -22.84
N TRP A 68 -10.24 6.60 -22.95
CA TRP A 68 -10.98 6.99 -24.14
C TRP A 68 -10.54 8.32 -24.74
N GLU A 69 -9.84 9.15 -23.97
CA GLU A 69 -9.52 10.55 -24.32
C GLU A 69 -8.01 10.87 -24.31
N ARG A 70 -7.14 9.87 -24.03
CA ARG A 70 -5.67 10.03 -23.99
C ARG A 70 -5.13 10.87 -25.16
N PRO A 71 -4.25 11.86 -24.92
CA PRO A 71 -3.58 12.15 -23.64
C PRO A 71 -4.41 12.98 -22.65
N LEU A 72 -5.65 13.35 -22.97
CA LEU A 72 -6.53 14.11 -22.07
C LEU A 72 -7.29 13.18 -21.11
N ALA A 73 -7.69 13.71 -19.95
CA ALA A 73 -8.60 13.03 -19.03
C ALA A 73 -9.47 13.99 -18.23
N THR A 74 -10.73 13.61 -18.03
CA THR A 74 -11.65 14.19 -17.04
C THR A 74 -11.74 13.24 -15.85
N VAL A 75 -11.20 13.64 -14.70
CA VAL A 75 -11.03 12.79 -13.52
C VAL A 75 -11.47 13.52 -12.25
N GLY A 76 -12.12 12.81 -11.33
CA GLY A 76 -12.60 13.39 -10.07
C GLY A 76 -14.03 12.97 -9.77
N TYR A 77 -14.78 13.75 -9.01
CA TYR A 77 -16.17 13.40 -8.67
C TYR A 77 -17.08 14.60 -8.55
N SER A 78 -18.38 14.39 -8.73
CA SER A 78 -19.43 15.32 -8.28
C SER A 78 -20.37 14.65 -7.28
N GLN A 79 -21.05 15.45 -6.47
CA GLN A 79 -22.01 14.95 -5.48
C GLN A 79 -23.36 15.65 -5.60
N LYS A 80 -24.42 14.88 -5.34
CA LYS A 80 -25.77 15.41 -5.21
C LYS A 80 -26.47 14.78 -4.01
N THR A 81 -26.85 15.61 -3.05
CA THR A 81 -27.68 15.19 -1.92
C THR A 81 -29.17 15.30 -2.27
N LEU A 82 -29.93 14.28 -1.91
CA LEU A 82 -31.37 14.13 -2.13
C LEU A 82 -32.05 13.89 -0.78
N ASP A 83 -33.14 14.58 -0.45
CA ASP A 83 -33.91 14.19 0.74
C ASP A 83 -34.70 12.90 0.44
N TYR A 84 -34.61 11.93 1.35
CA TYR A 84 -35.51 10.79 1.43
C TYR A 84 -36.40 10.98 2.66
N ILE A 85 -37.66 11.32 2.42
CA ILE A 85 -38.61 11.80 3.42
C ILE A 85 -39.73 10.79 3.69
N LYS A 86 -40.19 10.76 4.92
CA LYS A 86 -41.34 9.96 5.34
C LYS A 86 -42.62 10.68 4.97
N THR A 87 -43.50 10.01 4.23
CA THR A 87 -44.84 10.51 3.86
C THR A 87 -45.92 9.58 4.44
N PRO A 88 -47.20 9.99 4.45
CA PRO A 88 -48.30 9.10 4.83
C PRO A 88 -48.35 7.81 4.00
N ASP A 89 -47.88 7.87 2.75
CA ASP A 89 -47.84 6.75 1.79
C ASP A 89 -46.45 6.07 1.73
N GLY A 90 -45.65 6.15 2.81
CA GLY A 90 -44.32 5.56 2.93
C GLY A 90 -43.16 6.53 2.69
N TRP A 91 -41.91 6.03 2.75
CA TRP A 91 -40.71 6.81 2.46
C TRP A 91 -40.53 7.04 0.95
N ARG A 92 -40.12 8.25 0.56
CA ARG A 92 -39.97 8.70 -0.83
C ARG A 92 -38.86 9.75 -0.96
N PHE A 93 -38.18 9.79 -2.09
CA PHE A 93 -37.31 10.90 -2.46
C PHE A 93 -38.12 12.16 -2.79
N SER A 94 -37.65 13.32 -2.32
CA SER A 94 -38.24 14.64 -2.62
C SER A 94 -37.97 15.08 -4.07
N THR A 95 -36.90 14.57 -4.69
CA THR A 95 -36.35 15.06 -5.95
C THR A 95 -35.78 13.92 -6.81
N PHE A 96 -35.61 14.20 -8.11
CA PHE A 96 -35.05 13.27 -9.08
C PHE A 96 -33.55 13.50 -9.30
N CYS A 97 -32.81 12.44 -9.61
CA CYS A 97 -31.44 12.51 -10.13
C CYS A 97 -31.27 11.56 -11.33
N PRO A 98 -30.75 12.04 -12.49
CA PRO A 98 -30.34 11.17 -13.58
C PRO A 98 -29.24 10.17 -13.16
N SER A 99 -29.15 9.06 -13.89
CA SER A 99 -28.13 8.02 -13.68
C SER A 99 -26.72 8.45 -14.05
N ASP A 100 -26.61 9.46 -14.92
CA ASP A 100 -25.41 10.04 -15.51
C ASP A 100 -25.25 11.53 -15.15
N ALA A 101 -25.77 11.95 -14.00
CA ALA A 101 -25.72 13.32 -13.49
C ALA A 101 -24.34 13.74 -12.93
N LEU A 102 -23.25 13.23 -13.52
CA LEU A 102 -21.92 13.76 -13.29
C LEU A 102 -21.90 15.24 -13.70
N ASP A 103 -21.36 16.09 -12.82
CA ASP A 103 -21.22 17.52 -13.05
C ASP A 103 -19.75 17.82 -13.28
N GLU A 104 -19.36 17.88 -14.55
CA GLU A 104 -17.99 18.20 -14.99
C GLU A 104 -17.57 19.64 -14.63
N THR A 105 -18.50 20.49 -14.19
CA THR A 105 -18.20 21.84 -13.70
C THR A 105 -17.98 21.89 -12.18
N ALA A 106 -18.15 20.78 -11.48
CA ALA A 106 -17.86 20.69 -10.06
C ALA A 106 -16.36 20.90 -9.80
N LYS A 107 -16.02 21.65 -8.74
CA LYS A 107 -14.61 21.94 -8.35
C LYS A 107 -13.77 20.71 -7.98
N THR A 108 -14.42 19.56 -7.88
CA THR A 108 -13.88 18.24 -7.54
C THR A 108 -13.77 17.33 -8.77
N VAL A 109 -14.13 17.83 -9.96
CA VAL A 109 -13.80 17.25 -11.27
C VAL A 109 -12.73 18.12 -11.93
N PHE A 110 -11.70 17.48 -12.44
CA PHE A 110 -10.55 18.11 -13.07
C PHE A 110 -10.40 17.63 -14.49
N HIS A 111 -9.89 18.51 -15.34
CA HIS A 111 -9.45 18.20 -16.68
C HIS A 111 -7.92 18.27 -16.66
N PHE A 112 -7.27 17.31 -17.30
CA PHE A 112 -5.82 17.13 -17.30
C PHE A 112 -5.33 16.84 -18.71
N SER A 113 -4.16 17.40 -19.07
CA SER A 113 -3.38 16.93 -20.22
C SER A 113 -2.12 16.20 -19.75
N TYR A 114 -2.01 14.91 -20.11
CA TYR A 114 -0.78 14.13 -20.01
C TYR A 114 0.04 14.19 -21.32
N ASP A 115 -0.19 15.22 -22.16
CA ASP A 115 0.66 15.50 -23.31
C ASP A 115 1.93 16.23 -22.83
N PRO A 116 3.16 15.77 -23.16
CA PRO A 116 4.38 16.42 -22.76
C PRO A 116 4.50 17.90 -23.18
N ASP A 117 3.88 18.31 -24.29
CA ASP A 117 3.94 19.69 -24.77
C ASP A 117 2.99 20.60 -23.95
N ASP A 118 1.77 20.16 -23.68
CA ASP A 118 0.75 20.91 -22.90
C ASP A 118 1.04 20.93 -21.39
N PHE A 119 1.57 19.84 -20.84
CA PHE A 119 1.88 19.71 -19.40
C PHE A 119 2.76 20.85 -18.88
N THR A 120 3.61 21.41 -19.74
CA THR A 120 4.49 22.53 -19.41
C THR A 120 3.74 23.82 -19.06
N GLU A 121 2.42 23.92 -19.28
CA GLU A 121 1.58 25.03 -18.81
C GLU A 121 0.78 24.66 -17.54
N GLU A 122 0.04 23.54 -17.54
CA GLU A 122 -0.76 23.14 -16.35
C GLU A 122 0.11 22.79 -15.13
N GLY A 123 1.26 22.17 -15.35
CA GLY A 123 2.17 21.73 -14.28
C GLY A 123 2.89 22.85 -13.54
N ARG A 124 2.89 24.09 -14.06
CA ARG A 124 3.59 25.23 -13.41
C ARG A 124 3.00 25.60 -12.06
N ASP A 125 1.69 25.46 -11.93
CA ASP A 125 0.94 25.84 -10.73
C ASP A 125 0.61 24.60 -9.86
N MET A 126 1.28 23.47 -10.09
CA MET A 126 1.06 22.21 -9.35
C MET A 126 1.32 22.39 -7.85
N GLU A 127 2.20 23.32 -7.47
CA GLU A 127 2.47 23.69 -6.08
C GLU A 127 1.29 24.32 -5.34
N ASP A 128 0.26 24.78 -6.06
CA ASP A 128 -0.99 25.36 -5.54
C ASP A 128 -2.18 24.38 -5.61
N TRP A 129 -2.01 23.19 -6.18
CA TRP A 129 -3.11 22.23 -6.33
C TRP A 129 -3.60 21.66 -4.99
N SER A 130 -4.89 21.33 -4.90
CA SER A 130 -5.46 20.66 -3.72
C SER A 130 -4.97 19.21 -3.63
N ALA A 131 -5.00 18.64 -2.42
CA ALA A 131 -4.69 17.22 -2.21
C ALA A 131 -5.53 16.30 -3.12
N LEU A 132 -6.81 16.62 -3.32
CA LEU A 132 -7.69 15.91 -4.24
C LEU A 132 -7.25 16.04 -5.71
N LYS A 133 -6.89 17.24 -6.20
CA LYS A 133 -6.44 17.41 -7.58
C LYS A 133 -5.14 16.64 -7.85
N LEU A 134 -4.19 16.69 -6.91
CA LEU A 134 -2.95 15.90 -6.96
C LEU A 134 -3.24 14.39 -6.96
N ALA A 135 -4.14 13.91 -6.10
CA ALA A 135 -4.52 12.49 -6.08
C ALA A 135 -5.20 12.04 -7.39
N CYS A 136 -6.08 12.86 -7.96
CA CYS A 136 -6.73 12.57 -9.24
C CYS A 136 -5.76 12.58 -10.43
N TRP A 137 -4.72 13.41 -10.39
CA TRP A 137 -3.62 13.38 -11.37
C TRP A 137 -2.78 12.10 -11.24
N LEU A 138 -2.43 11.73 -10.00
CA LEU A 138 -1.63 10.53 -9.72
C LEU A 138 -2.33 9.20 -10.06
N LEU A 139 -3.64 9.21 -10.38
CA LEU A 139 -4.33 8.01 -10.86
C LEU A 139 -3.78 7.51 -12.21
N HIS A 140 -3.32 8.42 -13.08
CA HIS A 140 -2.87 8.08 -14.46
C HIS A 140 -1.48 8.59 -14.81
N ALA A 141 -0.84 9.35 -13.92
CA ALA A 141 0.51 9.86 -14.11
C ALA A 141 1.56 8.73 -14.07
N ASP A 142 2.47 8.72 -15.05
CA ASP A 142 3.64 7.86 -15.09
C ASP A 142 4.94 8.66 -15.32
N GLY A 143 6.09 8.05 -15.03
CA GLY A 143 7.42 8.64 -15.24
C GLY A 143 7.53 10.09 -14.74
N GLY A 144 7.93 10.99 -15.64
CA GLY A 144 8.12 12.42 -15.31
C GLY A 144 6.84 13.19 -14.96
N PHE A 145 5.65 12.67 -15.25
CA PHE A 145 4.39 13.26 -14.80
C PHE A 145 4.09 12.95 -13.32
N PHE A 146 4.72 11.91 -12.77
CA PHE A 146 4.46 11.40 -11.43
C PHE A 146 5.26 12.15 -10.35
N GLU A 147 6.55 12.37 -10.59
CA GLU A 147 7.54 12.82 -9.58
C GLU A 147 7.08 14.07 -8.81
N GLY A 148 6.91 15.21 -9.50
CA GLY A 148 6.54 16.46 -8.83
C GLY A 148 5.16 16.41 -8.14
N ALA A 149 4.19 15.71 -8.74
CA ALA A 149 2.86 15.56 -8.15
C ALA A 149 2.89 14.74 -6.86
N SER A 150 3.69 13.67 -6.83
CA SER A 150 3.92 12.79 -5.69
C SER A 150 4.53 13.54 -4.49
N ASP A 151 5.50 14.41 -4.74
CA ASP A 151 6.13 15.23 -3.70
C ASP A 151 5.14 16.23 -3.10
N TYR A 152 4.47 17.05 -3.93
CA TYR A 152 3.47 18.00 -3.43
C TYR A 152 2.31 17.30 -2.72
N PHE A 153 1.85 16.14 -3.21
CA PHE A 153 0.79 15.35 -2.58
C PHE A 153 1.14 14.91 -1.16
N THR A 154 2.39 14.52 -0.94
CA THR A 154 2.93 14.14 0.36
C THR A 154 3.11 15.35 1.27
N LEU A 155 3.61 16.46 0.75
CA LEU A 155 3.74 17.72 1.50
C LEU A 155 2.38 18.28 1.93
N ARG A 156 1.29 18.04 1.18
CA ARG A 156 -0.07 18.37 1.62
C ARG A 156 -0.46 17.61 2.89
N LEU A 157 -0.21 16.31 2.96
CA LEU A 157 -0.47 15.49 4.15
C LEU A 157 0.28 16.03 5.37
N LEU A 158 1.56 16.39 5.21
CA LEU A 158 2.41 16.87 6.30
C LEU A 158 2.07 18.29 6.79
N ASN A 159 1.46 19.12 5.95
CA ASN A 159 1.20 20.53 6.25
C ASN A 159 -0.25 20.79 6.69
N ASP A 160 -1.23 20.06 6.13
CA ASP A 160 -2.63 20.09 6.58
C ASP A 160 -3.26 18.69 6.48
N PRO A 161 -3.01 17.79 7.46
CA PRO A 161 -3.59 16.45 7.45
C PRO A 161 -5.11 16.48 7.53
N ASP A 162 -5.69 17.47 8.21
CA ASP A 162 -7.12 17.57 8.45
C ASP A 162 -7.88 17.81 7.13
N GLU A 163 -7.37 18.73 6.29
CA GLU A 163 -7.89 18.94 4.94
C GLU A 163 -7.55 17.76 4.00
N TRP A 164 -6.35 17.17 4.11
CA TRP A 164 -5.95 16.03 3.27
C TRP A 164 -6.86 14.81 3.48
N PHE A 165 -7.09 14.41 4.73
CA PHE A 165 -7.93 13.26 5.08
C PHE A 165 -9.41 13.52 4.75
N SER A 166 -9.88 14.75 4.95
CA SER A 166 -11.23 15.19 4.56
C SER A 166 -11.42 15.10 3.03
N ALA A 167 -10.53 15.74 2.25
CA ALA A 167 -10.62 15.82 0.80
C ALA A 167 -10.52 14.45 0.09
N LEU A 168 -9.74 13.52 0.65
CA LEU A 168 -9.54 12.19 0.07
C LEU A 168 -10.48 11.11 0.63
N SER A 169 -11.41 11.45 1.53
CA SER A 169 -12.37 10.49 2.09
C SER A 169 -13.28 9.81 1.04
N VAL A 170 -13.28 10.28 -0.21
CA VAL A 170 -13.95 9.60 -1.34
C VAL A 170 -13.14 8.44 -1.92
N PHE A 171 -11.82 8.38 -1.71
CA PHE A 171 -10.96 7.37 -2.33
C PHE A 171 -11.27 5.93 -1.91
N PRO A 172 -11.42 5.57 -0.61
CA PRO A 172 -11.51 4.16 -0.19
C PRO A 172 -12.64 3.36 -0.86
N ASP A 173 -13.79 4.00 -1.12
CA ASP A 173 -14.97 3.40 -1.74
C ASP A 173 -15.14 3.79 -3.23
N SER A 174 -14.12 4.43 -3.84
CA SER A 174 -14.16 4.85 -5.24
C SER A 174 -13.94 3.67 -6.22
N PRO A 175 -14.45 3.78 -7.47
CA PRO A 175 -14.26 2.75 -8.50
C PRO A 175 -12.92 2.86 -9.25
N TRP A 176 -12.07 3.86 -8.98
CA TRP A 176 -10.80 4.04 -9.69
C TRP A 176 -9.85 2.87 -9.46
N GLU A 177 -9.14 2.45 -10.51
CA GLU A 177 -8.27 1.27 -10.51
C GLU A 177 -7.03 1.45 -9.62
N HIS A 178 -6.36 2.60 -9.72
CA HIS A 178 -5.09 2.88 -9.05
C HIS A 178 -5.21 3.59 -7.69
N ARG A 179 -6.43 3.72 -7.14
CA ARG A 179 -6.72 4.48 -5.91
C ARG A 179 -5.85 4.10 -4.71
N ASP A 180 -5.61 2.81 -4.49
CA ASP A 180 -4.87 2.32 -3.32
C ASP A 180 -3.37 2.66 -3.46
N SER A 181 -2.83 2.57 -4.68
CA SER A 181 -1.47 3.00 -5.03
C SER A 181 -1.26 4.50 -4.81
N VAL A 182 -2.24 5.34 -5.19
CA VAL A 182 -2.19 6.79 -4.95
C VAL A 182 -2.16 7.12 -3.46
N ILE A 183 -3.00 6.49 -2.64
CA ILE A 183 -2.97 6.73 -1.18
C ILE A 183 -1.65 6.24 -0.56
N ALA A 184 -1.17 5.07 -0.97
CA ALA A 184 0.11 4.53 -0.50
C ALA A 184 1.33 5.39 -0.91
N ASN A 185 1.28 6.08 -2.06
CA ASN A 185 2.37 6.92 -2.57
C ASN A 185 2.86 7.95 -1.54
N SER A 186 1.97 8.52 -0.72
CA SER A 186 2.35 9.47 0.35
C SER A 186 3.42 8.91 1.31
N ALA A 187 3.41 7.61 1.60
CA ALA A 187 4.44 6.97 2.41
C ALA A 187 5.72 6.67 1.62
N TRP A 188 5.60 6.24 0.37
CA TRP A 188 6.73 5.92 -0.50
C TRP A 188 7.56 7.17 -0.85
N ALA A 189 6.90 8.28 -1.16
CA ALA A 189 7.55 9.56 -1.49
C ALA A 189 8.13 10.25 -0.26
N ALA A 190 7.44 10.22 0.88
CA ALA A 190 7.99 10.69 2.15
C ALA A 190 9.31 9.97 2.49
N TYR A 191 9.36 8.66 2.25
CA TYR A 191 10.58 7.91 2.44
C TYR A 191 11.64 8.26 1.38
N GLY A 192 11.31 8.13 0.09
CA GLY A 192 12.30 8.18 -1.00
C GLY A 192 12.90 9.56 -1.26
N TRP A 193 12.15 10.64 -1.00
CA TRP A 193 12.49 11.98 -1.49
C TRP A 193 12.44 13.07 -0.41
N LEU A 194 11.65 12.92 0.66
CA LEU A 194 11.60 13.91 1.74
C LEU A 194 12.69 13.71 2.80
N SER A 195 13.01 14.80 3.50
CA SER A 195 14.09 14.81 4.49
C SER A 195 13.79 13.95 5.72
N ALA A 196 14.83 13.55 6.46
CA ALA A 196 14.67 12.78 7.70
C ALA A 196 13.78 13.49 8.75
N GLU A 197 13.73 14.83 8.75
CA GLU A 197 12.82 15.60 9.62
C GLU A 197 11.36 15.45 9.17
N GLU A 198 11.09 15.45 7.87
CA GLU A 198 9.76 15.23 7.29
C GLU A 198 9.29 13.78 7.45
N GLN A 199 10.21 12.82 7.38
CA GLN A 199 9.96 11.40 7.70
C GLN A 199 9.54 11.21 9.16
N VAL A 200 10.22 11.85 10.11
CA VAL A 200 9.82 11.85 11.52
C VAL A 200 8.46 12.53 11.70
N ARG A 201 8.23 13.68 11.04
CA ARG A 201 6.90 14.34 11.05
C ARG A 201 5.80 13.41 10.52
N LEU A 202 6.06 12.61 9.48
CA LEU A 202 5.08 11.63 9.00
C LEU A 202 4.80 10.56 10.04
N GLU A 203 5.83 9.97 10.65
CA GLU A 203 5.64 8.93 11.68
C GLU A 203 4.86 9.46 12.90
N GLU A 204 5.18 10.66 13.39
CA GLU A 204 4.45 11.33 14.46
C GLU A 204 2.99 11.59 14.07
N LEU A 205 2.75 12.12 12.87
CA LEU A 205 1.41 12.38 12.32
C LEU A 205 0.59 11.10 12.23
N LEU A 206 1.14 10.03 11.65
CA LEU A 206 0.43 8.75 11.55
C LEU A 206 0.09 8.19 12.93
N ASN A 207 0.99 8.30 13.90
CA ASN A 207 0.74 7.81 15.26
C ASN A 207 -0.28 8.66 16.04
N ALA A 208 -0.33 9.98 15.82
CA ALA A 208 -1.18 10.91 16.56
C ALA A 208 -2.53 11.22 15.90
N TYR A 209 -2.67 11.08 14.57
CA TYR A 209 -3.89 11.48 13.86
C TYR A 209 -5.12 10.68 14.32
N GLN A 210 -6.25 11.37 14.49
CA GLN A 210 -7.52 10.81 14.95
C GLN A 210 -8.56 10.89 13.83
N PRO A 211 -8.80 9.81 13.07
CA PRO A 211 -9.82 9.78 12.02
C PRO A 211 -11.20 10.17 12.53
N LYS A 212 -11.85 11.11 11.83
CA LYS A 212 -13.20 11.57 12.15
C LYS A 212 -14.29 10.61 11.66
N ASN A 213 -13.96 9.75 10.69
CA ASN A 213 -14.89 8.82 10.07
C ASN A 213 -14.21 7.52 9.58
N ASN A 214 -14.99 6.57 9.06
CA ASN A 214 -14.50 5.26 8.58
C ASN A 214 -13.57 5.38 7.35
N ALA A 215 -13.78 6.37 6.46
CA ALA A 215 -12.96 6.55 5.27
C ALA A 215 -11.58 7.11 5.63
N GLU A 216 -11.51 8.13 6.48
CA GLU A 216 -10.24 8.60 7.07
C GLU A 216 -9.51 7.49 7.83
N THR A 217 -10.25 6.56 8.47
CA THR A 217 -9.66 5.39 9.12
C THR A 217 -9.04 4.43 8.11
N ALA A 218 -9.70 4.22 6.96
CA ALA A 218 -9.16 3.39 5.87
C ALA A 218 -7.91 4.03 5.25
N LEU A 219 -7.95 5.34 4.99
CA LEU A 219 -6.80 6.12 4.52
C LEU A 219 -5.61 6.01 5.48
N LEU A 220 -5.83 6.28 6.78
CA LEU A 220 -4.77 6.24 7.79
C LEU A 220 -4.14 4.84 7.89
N ASN A 221 -4.95 3.78 7.80
CA ASN A 221 -4.46 2.40 7.81
C ASN A 221 -3.67 2.06 6.54
N ALA A 222 -4.09 2.55 5.37
CA ALA A 222 -3.37 2.36 4.11
C ALA A 222 -2.00 3.05 4.14
N ILE A 223 -1.93 4.31 4.58
CA ILE A 223 -0.64 5.03 4.71
C ILE A 223 0.23 4.38 5.78
N LYS A 224 -0.33 3.93 6.92
CA LYS A 224 0.44 3.17 7.93
C LYS A 224 1.02 1.88 7.39
N ALA A 225 0.24 1.12 6.61
CA ALA A 225 0.73 -0.10 5.98
C ALA A 225 1.86 0.19 4.99
N ALA A 226 1.68 1.19 4.12
CA ALA A 226 2.70 1.63 3.17
C ALA A 226 3.95 2.20 3.86
N TRP A 227 3.79 2.94 4.96
CA TRP A 227 4.91 3.51 5.75
C TRP A 227 5.70 2.43 6.48
N LEU A 228 5.02 1.40 7.02
CA LEU A 228 5.66 0.20 7.57
C LEU A 228 6.43 -0.56 6.47
N GLN A 229 5.83 -0.73 5.30
CA GLN A 229 6.46 -1.40 4.16
C GLN A 229 7.68 -0.61 3.66
N ALA A 230 7.58 0.71 3.47
CA ALA A 230 8.68 1.57 3.03
C ALA A 230 9.85 1.60 4.03
N ASN A 231 9.56 1.72 5.34
CA ASN A 231 10.58 1.67 6.38
C ASN A 231 11.23 0.29 6.53
N GLN A 232 10.51 -0.79 6.27
CA GLN A 232 11.10 -2.12 6.19
C GLN A 232 12.03 -2.15 4.96
N LEU A 233 11.47 -1.94 3.77
CA LEU A 233 12.17 -1.99 2.49
C LEU A 233 13.48 -1.20 2.41
N ASN A 234 13.56 -0.04 3.07
CA ASN A 234 14.66 0.91 2.84
C ASN A 234 15.53 1.21 4.08
N ARG A 235 15.15 0.74 5.29
CA ARG A 235 16.19 0.28 6.25
C ARG A 235 17.03 -0.84 5.64
N ASP A 236 16.47 -1.47 4.61
CA ASP A 236 17.03 -2.56 3.87
C ASP A 236 17.43 -2.17 2.42
N ASP A 237 17.63 -0.91 1.99
CA ASP A 237 18.04 -0.68 0.57
C ASP A 237 19.42 -1.27 0.21
N VAL A 238 20.26 -1.50 1.23
CA VAL A 238 21.51 -2.28 1.12
C VAL A 238 21.33 -3.76 1.53
N ASN A 239 20.21 -4.13 2.16
CA ASN A 239 19.97 -5.42 2.84
C ASN A 239 18.73 -6.21 2.35
N ALA A 240 17.84 -5.66 1.53
CA ALA A 240 16.48 -6.15 1.28
C ALA A 240 16.50 -7.44 0.47
N ALA A 241 17.48 -7.55 -0.43
CA ALA A 241 17.77 -8.82 -1.11
C ALA A 241 18.02 -9.96 -0.10
N PHE A 242 18.55 -9.67 1.09
CA PHE A 242 18.73 -10.58 2.23
C PHE A 242 17.53 -10.61 3.20
N CYS A 243 16.30 -10.49 2.68
CA CYS A 243 15.06 -10.75 3.42
C CYS A 243 14.48 -12.13 3.12
N LEU A 244 14.04 -12.83 4.18
CA LEU A 244 13.08 -13.94 4.08
C LEU A 244 11.69 -13.48 4.51
N VAL A 245 10.71 -13.67 3.61
CA VAL A 245 9.30 -13.34 3.81
C VAL A 245 8.56 -14.60 4.25
N ALA A 246 8.01 -14.57 5.47
CA ALA A 246 7.22 -15.64 6.05
C ALA A 246 6.05 -15.06 6.85
N ASN A 247 4.86 -15.66 6.76
CA ASN A 247 3.62 -15.15 7.36
C ASN A 247 3.36 -13.65 7.09
N GLU A 248 3.58 -13.19 5.85
CA GLU A 248 3.46 -11.77 5.46
C GLU A 248 4.43 -10.82 6.21
N GLN A 249 5.41 -11.35 6.96
CA GLN A 249 6.47 -10.61 7.63
C GLN A 249 7.82 -10.83 6.93
N CYS A 250 8.49 -9.74 6.54
CA CYS A 250 9.85 -9.75 6.00
C CYS A 250 10.85 -9.61 7.15
N LEU A 251 11.60 -10.67 7.49
CA LEU A 251 12.76 -10.57 8.39
C LEU A 251 14.04 -10.47 7.56
N VAL A 252 14.88 -9.52 7.92
CA VAL A 252 16.07 -9.17 7.14
C VAL A 252 17.34 -9.40 7.97
N LEU A 253 18.42 -9.74 7.28
CA LEU A 253 19.77 -9.80 7.84
C LEU A 253 20.20 -8.45 8.46
N GLY A 254 21.20 -8.45 9.34
CA GLY A 254 21.82 -7.25 9.88
C GLY A 254 21.24 -6.67 11.18
N LYS A 255 21.63 -5.42 11.48
CA LYS A 255 21.34 -4.69 12.74
C LYS A 255 19.84 -4.52 12.98
N LYS A 256 19.39 -4.74 14.22
CA LYS A 256 18.02 -4.53 14.68
C LYS A 256 17.98 -3.54 15.84
N SER A 257 17.10 -2.56 15.73
CA SER A 257 16.93 -1.46 16.69
C SER A 257 15.77 -1.74 17.65
N GLY A 258 15.93 -1.35 18.92
CA GLY A 258 14.94 -1.56 19.96
C GLY A 258 14.97 -2.97 20.57
N ALA A 259 14.04 -3.23 21.49
CA ALA A 259 13.96 -4.52 22.18
C ALA A 259 13.36 -5.61 21.28
N TYR A 260 13.87 -6.84 21.42
CA TYR A 260 13.23 -8.05 20.91
C TYR A 260 11.78 -8.14 21.43
N PRO A 261 10.76 -8.53 20.62
CA PRO A 261 10.85 -9.14 19.29
C PRO A 261 10.89 -8.14 18.11
N TRP A 262 11.39 -6.91 18.31
CA TRP A 262 11.59 -5.90 17.25
C TRP A 262 10.32 -5.61 16.41
N LEU A 263 9.17 -5.61 17.08
CA LEU A 263 7.81 -5.40 16.51
C LEU A 263 7.28 -6.53 15.60
N TYR A 264 7.99 -7.65 15.45
CA TYR A 264 7.44 -8.82 14.77
C TYR A 264 6.42 -9.53 15.67
N LYS A 265 5.28 -9.92 15.09
CA LYS A 265 4.15 -10.50 15.83
C LYS A 265 4.28 -12.02 16.01
N ASP A 266 4.94 -12.66 15.05
CA ASP A 266 5.00 -14.12 14.95
C ASP A 266 6.30 -14.72 15.51
N LEU A 267 7.22 -13.88 16.00
CA LEU A 267 8.40 -14.35 16.73
C LEU A 267 8.01 -14.86 18.13
N PRO A 268 8.68 -15.90 18.65
CA PRO A 268 8.42 -16.38 20.00
C PRO A 268 8.72 -15.30 21.04
N GLU A 269 7.95 -15.23 22.13
CA GLU A 269 8.10 -14.21 23.19
C GLU A 269 9.54 -14.15 23.75
N LYS A 270 10.27 -15.27 23.73
CA LYS A 270 11.64 -15.40 24.22
C LYS A 270 12.48 -16.21 23.23
N PRO A 271 13.64 -15.71 22.78
CA PRO A 271 14.55 -16.47 21.94
C PRO A 271 15.41 -17.41 22.81
N THR A 272 15.90 -18.49 22.22
CA THR A 272 16.75 -19.46 22.91
C THR A 272 18.19 -18.97 22.91
N SER A 273 18.83 -18.82 24.06
CA SER A 273 20.28 -18.57 24.09
C SER A 273 21.02 -19.84 23.69
N VAL A 274 21.90 -19.74 22.70
CA VAL A 274 22.66 -20.86 22.12
C VAL A 274 24.15 -20.82 22.45
N GLY A 275 24.64 -19.73 23.06
CA GLY A 275 26.01 -19.65 23.56
C GLY A 275 26.54 -18.22 23.60
N THR A 276 27.86 -18.14 23.48
CA THR A 276 28.63 -16.89 23.43
C THR A 276 29.50 -16.92 22.16
N GLY A 277 29.57 -15.79 21.44
CA GLY A 277 30.40 -15.61 20.26
C GLY A 277 31.88 -15.45 20.61
N ASP A 278 32.74 -15.45 19.59
CA ASP A 278 34.20 -15.49 19.79
C ASP A 278 34.75 -14.20 20.44
N ASN A 279 34.05 -13.06 20.36
CA ASN A 279 34.42 -11.83 21.07
C ASN A 279 33.61 -11.59 22.36
N GLY A 280 32.77 -12.54 22.78
CA GLY A 280 31.98 -12.45 24.02
C GLY A 280 30.51 -12.03 23.84
N GLU A 281 30.03 -11.92 22.60
CA GLU A 281 28.64 -11.59 22.26
C GLU A 281 27.69 -12.67 22.77
N LYS A 282 26.46 -12.31 23.15
CA LYS A 282 25.45 -13.33 23.50
C LYS A 282 24.76 -13.79 22.23
N VAL A 283 24.79 -15.09 21.94
CA VAL A 283 24.17 -15.66 20.73
C VAL A 283 22.83 -16.29 21.07
N TYR A 284 21.86 -16.04 20.22
CA TYR A 284 20.47 -16.45 20.34
C TYR A 284 19.97 -17.08 19.04
N ALA A 285 18.99 -17.98 19.15
CA ALA A 285 18.30 -18.58 18.03
C ALA A 285 16.79 -18.68 18.27
N PHE A 286 16.01 -18.64 17.19
CA PHE A 286 14.58 -18.86 17.19
C PHE A 286 14.11 -19.33 15.81
N SER A 287 12.87 -19.81 15.73
CA SER A 287 12.22 -20.20 14.47
C SER A 287 10.86 -19.52 14.36
N TYR A 288 10.48 -19.07 13.16
CA TYR A 288 9.15 -18.50 12.88
C TYR A 288 8.75 -18.78 11.42
N GLY A 289 7.49 -19.09 11.13
CA GLY A 289 6.98 -19.21 9.74
C GLY A 289 7.67 -20.24 8.82
N GLY A 290 8.55 -21.10 9.35
CA GLY A 290 9.41 -21.98 8.55
C GLY A 290 10.82 -21.43 8.25
N VAL A 291 11.22 -20.33 8.90
CA VAL A 291 12.57 -19.77 8.92
C VAL A 291 13.22 -20.05 10.27
N ASP A 292 14.44 -20.59 10.23
CA ASP A 292 15.34 -20.70 11.39
C ASP A 292 16.32 -19.53 11.40
N VAL A 293 16.50 -18.89 12.55
CA VAL A 293 17.24 -17.62 12.68
C VAL A 293 18.29 -17.72 13.79
N LYS A 294 19.47 -17.16 13.53
CA LYS A 294 20.46 -16.83 14.56
C LYS A 294 20.76 -15.33 14.56
N TYR A 295 20.95 -14.80 15.75
CA TYR A 295 21.36 -13.43 15.96
C TYR A 295 22.25 -13.33 17.20
N TYR A 296 23.08 -12.30 17.28
CA TYR A 296 23.89 -12.02 18.46
C TYR A 296 23.59 -10.62 19.03
N THR A 297 23.93 -10.40 20.31
CA THR A 297 23.92 -9.07 20.92
C THR A 297 25.30 -8.64 21.37
N TYR A 298 25.63 -7.38 21.06
CA TYR A 298 26.87 -6.71 21.43
C TYR A 298 26.56 -5.31 21.96
N SER A 299 27.54 -4.69 22.64
CA SER A 299 27.41 -3.32 23.13
C SER A 299 28.10 -2.35 22.18
N ASP A 300 27.36 -1.36 21.71
CA ASP A 300 27.81 -0.25 20.86
C ASP A 300 27.79 1.06 21.68
N THR A 301 28.21 2.20 21.10
CA THR A 301 28.17 3.50 21.80
C THR A 301 26.78 3.92 22.27
N ASP A 302 25.74 3.43 21.59
CA ASP A 302 24.34 3.78 21.83
C ASP A 302 23.57 2.74 22.68
N GLY A 303 24.22 1.66 23.13
CA GLY A 303 23.62 0.63 23.99
C GLY A 303 23.79 -0.81 23.48
N GLU A 304 22.98 -1.74 23.99
CA GLU A 304 22.95 -3.13 23.51
C GLU A 304 22.23 -3.20 22.15
N VAL A 305 22.97 -3.65 21.13
CA VAL A 305 22.51 -3.82 19.74
C VAL A 305 22.30 -5.30 19.47
N SER A 306 21.27 -5.63 18.71
CA SER A 306 21.07 -6.99 18.16
C SER A 306 21.42 -7.01 16.67
N PHE A 307 22.02 -8.11 16.20
CA PHE A 307 22.37 -8.30 14.78
C PHE A 307 21.98 -9.70 14.32
N VAL A 308 21.07 -9.79 13.36
CA VAL A 308 20.65 -11.05 12.73
C VAL A 308 21.72 -11.45 11.73
N ASN A 309 22.47 -12.51 12.02
CA ASN A 309 23.65 -12.89 11.24
C ASN A 309 23.42 -14.10 10.33
N ARG A 310 22.37 -14.90 10.59
CA ARG A 310 21.99 -16.05 9.77
C ARG A 310 20.48 -16.27 9.78
N MET A 311 19.92 -16.55 8.60
CA MET A 311 18.54 -17.01 8.42
C MET A 311 18.53 -18.16 7.41
N GLU A 312 17.73 -19.19 7.65
CA GLU A 312 17.76 -20.44 6.89
C GLU A 312 16.33 -20.97 6.71
N THR A 313 16.01 -21.56 5.56
CA THR A 313 14.70 -22.17 5.32
C THR A 313 14.73 -23.32 4.33
N ALA A 314 14.03 -24.40 4.70
CA ALA A 314 13.65 -25.50 3.81
C ALA A 314 12.14 -25.49 3.48
N SER A 315 11.45 -24.36 3.69
CA SER A 315 10.00 -24.23 3.55
C SER A 315 9.60 -23.63 2.20
N PRO A 316 8.74 -24.29 1.39
CA PRO A 316 8.22 -23.72 0.14
C PRO A 316 7.22 -22.57 0.36
N ALA A 317 6.80 -22.32 1.60
CA ALA A 317 5.94 -21.19 1.95
C ALA A 317 6.73 -19.89 2.22
N VAL A 318 8.06 -19.99 2.40
CA VAL A 318 8.95 -18.84 2.59
C VAL A 318 9.50 -18.40 1.25
N LYS A 319 9.65 -17.09 1.07
CA LYS A 319 10.22 -16.48 -0.14
C LYS A 319 11.42 -15.61 0.21
N THR A 320 12.39 -15.51 -0.69
CA THR A 320 13.28 -14.34 -0.68
C THR A 320 12.52 -13.09 -1.10
N TRP A 321 13.10 -11.91 -0.90
CA TRP A 321 12.51 -10.64 -1.32
C TRP A 321 12.09 -10.59 -2.80
N TRP A 322 12.93 -11.11 -3.70
CA TRP A 322 12.61 -11.20 -5.14
C TRP A 322 11.86 -12.48 -5.54
N GLY A 323 11.30 -13.20 -4.57
CA GLY A 323 10.24 -14.19 -4.79
C GLY A 323 10.67 -15.64 -4.95
N VAL A 324 11.97 -15.96 -4.82
CA VAL A 324 12.50 -17.33 -4.93
C VAL A 324 12.16 -18.14 -3.67
N SER A 325 11.68 -19.37 -3.85
CA SER A 325 11.26 -20.30 -2.81
C SER A 325 11.89 -21.69 -2.99
N VAL A 326 11.83 -22.50 -1.93
CA VAL A 326 12.16 -23.93 -2.02
C VAL A 326 11.22 -24.62 -3.01
N GLY A 327 11.78 -25.34 -3.98
CA GLY A 327 11.09 -25.94 -5.11
C GLY A 327 11.27 -25.21 -6.46
N ASP A 328 11.73 -23.96 -6.45
CA ASP A 328 12.03 -23.21 -7.68
C ASP A 328 13.32 -23.70 -8.36
N LYS A 329 13.60 -23.23 -9.58
CA LYS A 329 14.71 -23.74 -10.41
C LYS A 329 15.76 -22.69 -10.70
N GLU A 330 16.87 -23.12 -11.29
CA GLU A 330 17.96 -22.27 -11.79
C GLU A 330 17.48 -21.03 -12.56
N ASN A 331 16.52 -21.18 -13.47
CA ASN A 331 15.98 -20.05 -14.25
C ASN A 331 15.28 -19.01 -13.37
N ASP A 332 14.61 -19.43 -12.29
CA ASP A 332 13.90 -18.56 -11.38
C ASP A 332 14.89 -17.82 -10.46
N ILE A 333 15.94 -18.54 -10.00
CA ILE A 333 17.08 -17.94 -9.29
C ILE A 333 17.75 -16.88 -10.16
N LEU A 334 18.11 -17.19 -11.41
CA LEU A 334 18.83 -16.27 -12.29
C LEU A 334 17.97 -15.12 -12.82
N ALA A 335 16.65 -15.28 -12.86
CA ALA A 335 15.72 -14.18 -13.17
C ALA A 335 15.65 -13.16 -12.02
N ALA A 336 15.67 -13.63 -10.77
CA ALA A 336 15.63 -12.77 -9.58
C ALA A 336 17.01 -12.24 -9.16
N TYR A 337 18.05 -13.07 -9.28
CA TYR A 337 19.43 -12.85 -8.81
C TYR A 337 20.42 -13.08 -9.97
N PRO A 338 20.48 -12.19 -10.99
CA PRO A 338 21.22 -12.43 -12.22
C PRO A 338 22.75 -12.50 -12.05
N GLU A 339 23.28 -12.05 -10.92
CA GLU A 339 24.71 -12.14 -10.56
C GLU A 339 25.05 -13.40 -9.73
N ALA A 340 24.08 -14.29 -9.51
CA ALA A 340 24.33 -15.52 -8.75
C ALA A 340 25.31 -16.43 -9.50
N ALA A 341 26.31 -16.94 -8.78
CA ALA A 341 27.33 -17.84 -9.32
C ALA A 341 27.14 -19.27 -8.79
N TYR A 342 27.17 -20.26 -9.67
CA TYR A 342 27.09 -21.66 -9.28
C TYR A 342 28.39 -22.16 -8.66
N THR A 343 28.28 -22.99 -7.62
CA THR A 343 29.39 -23.70 -6.98
C THR A 343 29.03 -25.16 -6.69
N ASP A 344 29.95 -26.06 -7.02
CA ASP A 344 29.92 -27.48 -6.65
C ASP A 344 30.60 -27.75 -5.29
N ARG A 345 31.14 -26.71 -4.65
CA ARG A 345 31.95 -26.80 -3.41
C ARG A 345 31.13 -26.75 -2.12
N ILE A 346 29.98 -27.41 -2.11
CA ILE A 346 29.17 -27.64 -0.91
C ILE A 346 29.46 -29.04 -0.34
N ARG A 347 28.90 -29.38 0.82
CA ARG A 347 29.00 -30.76 1.32
C ARG A 347 27.99 -31.63 0.58
N ALA A 348 28.30 -32.92 0.41
CA ALA A 348 27.41 -33.87 -0.23
C ALA A 348 26.09 -34.13 0.54
N GLU A 349 26.01 -33.70 1.80
CA GLU A 349 24.78 -33.70 2.61
C GLU A 349 23.85 -32.52 2.28
N ASP A 350 24.43 -31.40 1.79
CA ASP A 350 23.74 -30.14 1.47
C ASP A 350 23.01 -30.23 0.12
N GLY A 351 23.61 -30.85 -0.92
CA GLY A 351 22.96 -31.07 -2.21
C GLY A 351 23.89 -31.42 -3.37
N ASP A 352 23.38 -31.23 -4.60
CA ASP A 352 24.08 -31.46 -5.87
C ASP A 352 24.97 -30.26 -6.28
N GLY A 353 24.78 -29.12 -5.63
CA GLY A 353 25.50 -27.85 -5.82
C GLY A 353 24.67 -26.69 -5.27
N ALA A 354 25.17 -25.47 -5.39
CA ALA A 354 24.42 -24.28 -4.95
C ALA A 354 24.66 -23.08 -5.86
N TRP A 355 23.66 -22.19 -5.93
CA TRP A 355 23.82 -20.85 -6.50
C TRP A 355 24.07 -19.86 -5.37
N VAL A 356 25.13 -19.07 -5.46
CA VAL A 356 25.51 -18.08 -4.43
C VAL A 356 25.41 -16.68 -5.02
N TRP A 357 24.57 -15.84 -4.44
CA TRP A 357 24.49 -14.42 -4.78
C TRP A 357 25.21 -13.57 -3.71
N PRO A 358 26.24 -12.78 -4.09
CA PRO A 358 27.18 -12.18 -3.14
C PRO A 358 26.78 -10.78 -2.61
N GLY A 359 25.61 -10.26 -2.97
CA GLY A 359 25.23 -8.90 -2.61
C GLY A 359 25.82 -7.80 -3.50
N GLY A 360 25.24 -6.60 -3.41
CA GLY A 360 25.86 -5.38 -3.93
C GLY A 360 27.10 -5.00 -3.12
N GLY A 361 28.11 -4.43 -3.78
CA GLY A 361 29.49 -4.32 -3.30
C GLY A 361 29.77 -3.49 -2.02
N GLU A 362 28.76 -2.97 -1.34
CA GLU A 362 28.89 -2.32 -0.02
C GLU A 362 28.64 -3.30 1.14
N MET A 363 28.00 -4.45 0.89
CA MET A 363 27.75 -5.51 1.89
C MET A 363 28.92 -6.48 1.97
N LEU A 364 30.02 -6.03 2.57
CA LEU A 364 31.10 -6.93 2.96
C LEU A 364 30.53 -8.09 3.81
N GLY A 365 30.67 -9.32 3.32
CA GLY A 365 30.34 -10.55 4.05
C GLY A 365 28.92 -11.11 3.90
N SER A 366 27.91 -10.37 3.44
CA SER A 366 26.54 -10.91 3.25
C SER A 366 26.44 -11.73 1.96
N HIS A 367 25.74 -12.87 2.00
CA HIS A 367 25.43 -13.66 0.80
C HIS A 367 24.11 -14.44 0.95
N ILE A 368 23.51 -14.82 -0.20
CA ILE A 368 22.41 -15.77 -0.29
C ILE A 368 22.93 -17.04 -0.96
N THR A 369 22.69 -18.20 -0.37
CA THR A 369 22.98 -19.51 -0.95
C THR A 369 21.67 -20.26 -1.20
N PHE A 370 21.42 -20.60 -2.46
CA PHE A 370 20.33 -21.49 -2.89
C PHE A 370 20.90 -22.88 -3.11
N PHE A 371 20.72 -23.79 -2.16
CA PHE A 371 21.15 -25.18 -2.29
C PHE A 371 20.23 -25.94 -3.25
N MET A 372 20.82 -26.72 -4.16
CA MET A 372 20.10 -27.42 -5.21
C MET A 372 20.09 -28.93 -4.97
N ARG A 373 18.93 -29.56 -5.23
CA ARG A 373 18.77 -31.02 -5.23
C ARG A 373 17.80 -31.44 -6.33
N ASP A 374 18.17 -32.44 -7.12
CA ASP A 374 17.36 -32.96 -8.25
C ASP A 374 16.89 -31.86 -9.24
N GLY A 375 17.67 -30.77 -9.35
CA GLY A 375 17.39 -29.62 -10.23
C GLY A 375 16.41 -28.56 -9.68
N ALA A 376 16.10 -28.59 -8.39
CA ALA A 376 15.29 -27.57 -7.69
C ALA A 376 15.98 -27.07 -6.41
N VAL A 377 15.59 -25.89 -5.92
CA VAL A 377 16.04 -25.36 -4.62
C VAL A 377 15.53 -26.27 -3.50
N SER A 378 16.44 -26.83 -2.70
CA SER A 378 16.10 -27.61 -1.50
C SER A 378 16.14 -26.78 -0.21
N GLU A 379 16.96 -25.74 -0.17
CA GLU A 379 17.17 -24.89 1.00
C GLU A 379 17.67 -23.51 0.57
N ILE A 380 17.30 -22.46 1.32
CA ILE A 380 17.79 -21.10 1.15
C ILE A 380 18.44 -20.65 2.45
N LEU A 381 19.71 -20.25 2.36
CA LEU A 381 20.51 -19.69 3.46
C LEU A 381 20.86 -18.23 3.15
N MET A 382 20.67 -17.35 4.12
CA MET A 382 21.15 -15.96 4.11
C MET A 382 22.07 -15.78 5.31
N GLU A 383 23.32 -15.39 5.08
CA GLU A 383 24.32 -15.30 6.14
C GLU A 383 25.27 -14.13 5.90
N ASN A 384 25.61 -13.43 6.99
CA ASN A 384 26.65 -12.42 7.01
C ASN A 384 27.89 -13.02 7.68
N LEU A 385 29.01 -12.99 6.96
CA LEU A 385 30.31 -13.55 7.33
C LEU A 385 31.31 -12.50 7.86
N SER A 386 30.85 -11.28 8.16
CA SER A 386 31.68 -10.26 8.81
C SER A 386 31.55 -10.35 10.33
N ASP A 387 32.57 -10.94 10.95
CA ASP A 387 32.86 -10.83 12.39
C ASP A 387 33.32 -9.41 12.78
#